data_AF-A0A7Y3MNT4-F1
#
_entry.id   AF-A0A7Y3MNT4-F1
#
_cell.length_a   1.000
_cell.length_b   1.000
_cell.length_c   1.000
_cell.angle_alpha   90.00
_cell.angle_beta   90.00
_cell.angle_gamma   90.00
#
_symmetry.space_group_name_H-M   'P 1'
#
loop_
_entity.id
_entity.type
_entity.pdbx_description
1 polymer ?
#
loop_
_entity_poly.entity_id
_entity_poly.type
_entity_poly.pdbx_seq_one_letter_code
_entity_poly.pdbx_strand_id
1 'polypeptide(L)'
;MIASIHYNSRNYKIDLSKPLDISIALRGDSKNVNAWYIDPPNIGPHIDGDFIGSVSHGASTNFNDIWFNPHAHVTHTECFGHITKEFHSVNKQLKQFFALAEVVTVAPEKEGEDFVISKKQLQFNLGNKKRDALVIRTLPNLKDKKRAQYSNTNPPYVTEEAALYLNKKGIMHLLIDLPSVDREYDNGALLAHKAFWGVGAK
;
A
#
# COMPACT_ATOMS: atom_id res chain seq x y z
N MET A 1 22.16 -9.75 12.79
CA MET A 1 23.00 -8.59 12.44
C MET A 1 22.41 -7.36 13.11
N ILE A 2 23.13 -6.68 14.01
CA ILE A 2 22.59 -5.53 14.76
C ILE A 2 23.10 -4.22 14.17
N ALA A 3 22.21 -3.29 13.87
CA ALA A 3 22.55 -1.92 13.44
C ALA A 3 22.10 -0.88 14.48
N SER A 4 22.85 0.21 14.58
CA SER A 4 22.48 1.39 15.38
C SER A 4 22.17 2.54 14.43
N ILE A 5 20.92 3.00 14.43
CA ILE A 5 20.46 4.13 13.61
C ILE A 5 20.35 5.37 14.50
N HIS A 6 21.11 6.40 14.16
CA HIS A 6 20.96 7.73 14.71
C HIS A 6 19.89 8.46 13.89
N TYR A 7 18.75 8.78 14.50
CA TYR A 7 17.65 9.47 13.83
C TYR A 7 17.07 10.57 14.71
N ASN A 8 17.07 11.81 14.22
CA ASN A 8 16.84 13.01 15.02
C ASN A 8 17.74 13.02 16.28
N SER A 9 17.16 13.16 17.46
CA SER A 9 17.88 13.17 18.75
C SER A 9 17.90 11.80 19.45
N ARG A 10 17.61 10.71 18.72
CA ARG A 10 17.47 9.36 19.29
C ARG A 10 18.32 8.33 18.56
N ASN A 11 18.76 7.34 19.32
CA ASN A 11 19.48 6.18 18.80
C ASN A 11 18.56 4.96 18.87
N TYR A 12 18.39 4.29 17.74
CA TYR A 12 17.59 3.09 17.60
C TYR A 12 18.50 1.90 17.36
N LYS A 13 18.31 0.82 18.10
CA LYS A 13 18.96 -0.47 17.80
C LYS A 13 17.97 -1.36 17.08
N ILE A 14 18.38 -1.89 15.93
CA ILE A 14 17.56 -2.78 15.11
C ILE A 14 18.30 -4.09 14.84
N ASP A 15 17.56 -5.19 14.90
CA ASP A 15 18.04 -6.50 14.49
C ASP A 15 17.64 -6.77 13.04
N LEU A 16 18.57 -6.55 12.12
CA LEU A 16 18.37 -6.76 10.68
C LEU A 16 18.20 -8.25 10.32
N SER A 17 18.49 -9.18 11.23
CA SER A 17 18.20 -10.60 11.02
C SER A 17 16.78 -11.02 11.42
N LYS A 18 15.97 -10.09 11.96
CA LYS A 18 14.58 -10.34 12.34
C LYS A 18 13.63 -9.26 11.78
N PRO A 19 13.63 -9.01 10.45
CA PRO A 19 12.68 -8.07 9.87
C PRO A 19 11.25 -8.60 10.01
N LEU A 20 10.29 -7.68 10.09
CA LEU A 20 8.88 -7.99 9.92
C LEU A 20 8.50 -7.68 8.48
N ASP A 21 8.19 -8.72 7.71
CA ASP A 21 7.64 -8.55 6.36
C ASP A 21 6.17 -8.11 6.46
N ILE A 22 5.87 -6.97 5.86
CA ILE A 22 4.52 -6.39 5.78
C ILE A 22 3.95 -6.43 4.35
N SER A 23 4.58 -7.20 3.46
CA SER A 23 4.20 -7.33 2.06
C SER A 23 3.15 -8.43 1.84
N ILE A 24 2.28 -8.23 0.86
CA ILE A 24 1.44 -9.28 0.29
C ILE A 24 2.19 -9.86 -0.91
N ALA A 25 2.51 -11.16 -0.83
CA ALA A 25 3.19 -11.87 -1.91
C ALA A 25 2.25 -12.09 -3.11
N LEU A 26 2.78 -11.84 -4.31
CA LEU A 26 2.12 -12.15 -5.57
C LEU A 26 1.96 -13.68 -5.74
N ARG A 27 0.78 -14.12 -6.18
CA ARG A 27 0.41 -15.50 -6.49
C ARG A 27 -0.25 -15.52 -7.85
N GLY A 28 0.12 -16.43 -8.75
CA GLY A 28 -0.51 -16.55 -10.09
C GLY A 28 -1.85 -17.28 -10.08
N ASP A 29 -2.68 -17.08 -9.04
CA ASP A 29 -3.95 -17.79 -8.87
C ASP A 29 -5.05 -16.89 -8.27
N SER A 30 -6.28 -17.39 -8.26
CA SER A 30 -7.46 -16.70 -7.71
C SER A 30 -7.42 -16.48 -6.20
N LYS A 31 -6.39 -16.98 -5.51
CA LYS A 31 -6.18 -16.77 -4.08
C LYS A 31 -5.32 -15.54 -3.82
N ASN A 32 -4.80 -14.87 -4.86
CA ASN A 32 -4.13 -13.58 -4.75
C ASN A 32 -5.11 -12.50 -4.27
N VAL A 33 -4.61 -11.49 -3.57
CA VAL A 33 -5.39 -10.27 -3.31
C VAL A 33 -5.80 -9.63 -4.64
N ASN A 34 -7.00 -9.08 -4.72
CA ASN A 34 -7.47 -8.43 -5.94
C ASN A 34 -8.39 -7.26 -5.63
N ALA A 35 -8.35 -6.23 -6.46
CA ALA A 35 -9.19 -5.04 -6.44
C ALA A 35 -9.38 -4.52 -7.88
N TRP A 36 -10.31 -3.59 -8.08
CA TRP A 36 -10.48 -2.84 -9.34
C TRP A 36 -11.03 -3.65 -10.52
N TYR A 37 -11.82 -4.69 -10.24
CA TYR A 37 -12.60 -5.42 -11.25
C TYR A 37 -11.77 -6.09 -12.36
N ILE A 38 -10.53 -6.46 -12.07
CA ILE A 38 -9.66 -7.13 -13.03
C ILE A 38 -9.45 -8.60 -12.67
N ASP A 39 -9.03 -9.39 -13.67
CA ASP A 39 -8.69 -10.79 -13.47
C ASP A 39 -7.45 -10.98 -12.59
N PRO A 40 -7.33 -12.13 -11.89
CA PRO A 40 -6.13 -12.47 -11.12
C PRO A 40 -4.84 -12.39 -11.97
N PRO A 41 -3.67 -12.16 -11.34
CA PRO A 41 -2.40 -12.19 -12.04
C PRO A 41 -2.09 -13.59 -12.58
N ASN A 42 -1.24 -13.65 -13.61
CA ASN A 42 -0.77 -14.88 -14.21
C ASN A 42 0.74 -15.04 -13.94
N ILE A 43 1.12 -16.25 -13.50
CA ILE A 43 2.52 -16.68 -13.41
C ILE A 43 2.61 -18.06 -14.06
N GLY A 44 3.37 -18.18 -15.15
CA GLY A 44 3.51 -19.42 -15.90
C GLY A 44 4.83 -19.48 -16.66
N PRO A 45 5.24 -20.66 -17.16
CA PRO A 45 6.46 -20.78 -17.95
C PRO A 45 6.35 -19.93 -19.22
N HIS A 46 7.46 -19.30 -19.59
CA HIS A 46 7.62 -18.63 -20.88
C HIS A 46 7.50 -19.67 -22.00
N ILE A 47 6.74 -19.32 -23.04
CA ILE A 47 6.50 -20.18 -24.19
C ILE A 47 6.88 -19.41 -25.46
N ASP A 48 7.80 -19.96 -26.24
CA ASP A 48 8.21 -19.44 -27.54
C ASP A 48 8.37 -20.59 -28.55
N GLY A 49 7.38 -20.75 -29.43
CA GLY A 49 7.28 -21.90 -30.32
C GLY A 49 7.19 -23.21 -29.53
N ASP A 50 8.14 -24.12 -29.77
CA ASP A 50 8.23 -25.42 -29.08
C ASP A 50 8.98 -25.33 -27.73
N PHE A 51 9.57 -24.18 -27.40
CA PHE A 51 10.27 -24.00 -26.14
C PHE A 51 9.28 -23.73 -25.01
N ILE A 52 9.36 -24.53 -23.95
CA ILE A 52 8.65 -24.31 -22.68
C ILE A 52 9.68 -24.11 -21.60
N GLY A 53 9.72 -22.92 -21.00
CA GLY A 53 10.65 -22.53 -19.93
C GLY A 53 10.38 -23.21 -18.58
N SER A 54 10.39 -24.54 -18.53
CA SER A 54 10.09 -25.33 -17.34
C SER A 54 10.96 -26.57 -17.27
N VAL A 55 11.62 -26.79 -16.12
CA VAL A 55 12.47 -27.97 -15.90
C VAL A 55 11.66 -29.26 -16.03
N SER A 56 10.41 -29.27 -15.56
CA SER A 56 9.54 -30.45 -15.70
C SER A 56 9.13 -30.72 -17.15
N HIS A 57 9.32 -29.77 -18.06
CA HIS A 57 9.08 -29.90 -19.50
C HIS A 57 10.39 -30.01 -20.30
N GLY A 58 11.53 -30.25 -19.63
CA GLY A 58 12.81 -30.53 -20.28
C GLY A 58 13.74 -29.32 -20.49
N ALA A 59 13.35 -28.11 -20.07
CA ALA A 59 14.25 -26.96 -20.09
C ALA A 59 15.33 -27.07 -18.98
N SER A 60 16.43 -26.33 -19.12
CA SER A 60 17.50 -26.29 -18.10
C SER A 60 17.14 -25.45 -16.87
N THR A 61 16.08 -24.63 -16.93
CA THR A 61 15.64 -23.73 -15.87
C THR A 61 14.13 -23.52 -15.89
N ASN A 62 13.56 -23.02 -14.79
CA ASN A 62 12.21 -22.48 -14.76
C ASN A 62 12.28 -21.00 -15.12
N PHE A 63 11.84 -20.67 -16.33
CA PHE A 63 11.84 -19.33 -16.88
C PHE A 63 10.39 -18.89 -17.03
N ASN A 64 9.85 -18.24 -15.99
CA ASN A 64 8.44 -17.87 -15.93
C ASN A 64 8.21 -16.42 -16.34
N ASP A 65 7.13 -16.18 -17.08
CA ASP A 65 6.55 -14.87 -17.28
C ASP A 65 5.61 -14.52 -16.12
N ILE A 66 5.52 -13.22 -15.81
CA ILE A 66 4.64 -12.67 -14.78
C ILE A 66 3.84 -11.53 -15.37
N TRP A 67 2.51 -11.64 -15.30
CA TRP A 67 1.58 -10.58 -15.66
C TRP A 67 0.73 -10.19 -14.44
N PHE A 68 0.77 -8.91 -14.06
CA PHE A 68 -0.01 -8.40 -12.92
C PHE A 68 -0.24 -6.89 -13.01
N ASN A 69 -1.28 -6.41 -12.32
CA ASN A 69 -1.46 -4.99 -12.04
C ASN A 69 -0.90 -4.65 -10.64
N PRO A 70 0.03 -3.69 -10.52
CA PRO A 70 0.66 -3.38 -9.24
C PRO A 70 -0.31 -2.81 -8.20
N HIS A 71 -1.36 -2.10 -8.62
CA HIS A 71 -2.34 -1.48 -7.73
C HIS A 71 -3.41 -2.47 -7.23
N ALA A 72 -3.59 -3.61 -7.93
CA ALA A 72 -4.62 -4.59 -7.60
C ALA A 72 -4.08 -5.82 -6.87
N HIS A 73 -2.87 -6.26 -7.21
CA HIS A 73 -2.42 -7.62 -6.91
C HIS A 73 -1.36 -7.74 -5.81
N VAL A 74 -0.79 -6.62 -5.36
CA VAL A 74 0.34 -6.64 -4.40
C VAL A 74 0.32 -5.43 -3.47
N THR A 75 1.14 -5.49 -2.42
CA THR A 75 1.59 -4.28 -1.72
C THR A 75 2.41 -3.42 -2.70
N HIS A 76 2.02 -2.16 -2.84
CA HIS A 76 2.64 -1.24 -3.78
C HIS A 76 2.79 0.15 -3.15
N THR A 77 3.44 1.04 -3.89
CA THR A 77 3.55 2.45 -3.54
C THR A 77 3.27 3.29 -4.77
N GLU A 78 2.66 4.44 -4.53
CA GLU A 78 2.28 5.39 -5.57
C GLU A 78 3.12 6.65 -5.44
N CYS A 79 3.22 7.38 -6.55
CA CYS A 79 3.69 8.76 -6.52
C CYS A 79 2.64 9.64 -7.17
N PHE A 80 2.83 10.96 -7.08
CA PHE A 80 1.91 11.94 -7.61
C PHE A 80 1.50 11.71 -9.08
N GLY A 81 2.38 11.12 -9.89
CA GLY A 81 2.11 10.70 -11.27
C GLY A 81 0.92 9.75 -11.43
N HIS A 82 0.48 9.08 -10.36
CA HIS A 82 -0.70 8.22 -10.38
C HIS A 82 -2.00 9.01 -10.64
N ILE A 83 -2.05 10.28 -10.23
CA ILE A 83 -3.27 11.10 -10.31
C ILE A 83 -3.13 12.33 -11.21
N THR A 84 -2.05 12.40 -12.01
CA THR A 84 -1.77 13.53 -12.90
C THR A 84 -1.62 13.12 -14.35
N LYS A 85 -1.87 14.07 -15.26
CA LYS A 85 -1.62 13.88 -16.69
C LYS A 85 -0.13 13.76 -17.00
N GLU A 86 0.71 14.52 -16.29
CA GLU A 86 2.16 14.46 -16.46
C GLU A 86 2.72 13.16 -15.85
N PHE A 87 3.66 12.55 -16.56
CA PHE A 87 4.32 11.35 -16.09
C PHE A 87 5.36 11.67 -15.01
N HIS A 88 5.10 11.21 -13.79
CA HIS A 88 6.09 11.18 -12.71
C HIS A 88 6.45 9.74 -12.39
N SER A 89 7.74 9.41 -12.44
CA SER A 89 8.23 8.05 -12.15
C SER A 89 8.48 7.86 -10.66
N VAL A 90 7.88 6.84 -10.04
CA VAL A 90 8.17 6.45 -8.65
C VAL A 90 9.67 6.27 -8.42
N ASN A 91 10.38 5.60 -9.34
CA ASN A 91 11.83 5.39 -9.26
C ASN A 91 12.64 6.70 -9.28
N LYS A 92 12.14 7.74 -9.97
CA LYS A 92 12.77 9.06 -9.97
C LYS A 92 12.43 9.87 -8.72
N GLN A 93 11.23 9.74 -8.17
CA GLN A 93 10.75 10.55 -7.04
C GLN A 93 11.14 9.98 -5.67
N LEU A 94 11.11 8.65 -5.49
CA LEU A 94 11.45 8.02 -4.22
C LEU A 94 12.98 7.95 -4.05
N LYS A 95 13.54 8.90 -3.28
CA LYS A 95 14.99 8.98 -2.99
C LYS A 95 15.37 8.52 -1.58
N GLN A 96 14.40 8.41 -0.69
CA GLN A 96 14.59 7.96 0.69
C GLN A 96 13.92 6.59 0.86
N PHE A 97 14.74 5.59 1.20
CA PHE A 97 14.30 4.18 1.29
C PHE A 97 14.10 3.69 2.72
N PHE A 98 14.50 4.49 3.71
CA PHE A 98 14.29 4.22 5.13
C PHE A 98 13.56 5.39 5.76
N ALA A 99 12.49 5.09 6.48
CA ALA A 99 11.64 6.05 7.16
C ALA A 99 11.37 5.57 8.59
N LEU A 100 11.38 6.49 9.56
CA LEU A 100 10.88 6.17 10.89
C LEU A 100 9.35 6.14 10.83
N ALA A 101 8.81 4.93 10.75
CA ALA A 101 7.39 4.68 10.70
C ALA A 101 6.76 4.52 12.09
N GLU A 102 5.49 4.89 12.22
CA GLU A 102 4.63 4.50 13.33
C GLU A 102 3.49 3.62 12.80
N VAL A 103 3.20 2.51 13.49
CA VAL A 103 2.03 1.68 13.20
C VAL A 103 0.90 2.10 14.14
N VAL A 104 -0.23 2.52 13.57
CA VAL A 104 -1.45 2.83 14.32
C VAL A 104 -2.52 1.80 14.01
N THR A 105 -3.28 1.40 15.02
CA THR A 105 -4.40 0.47 14.85
C THR A 105 -5.71 1.22 15.00
N VAL A 106 -6.57 1.13 14.00
CA VAL A 106 -7.85 1.85 13.97
C VAL A 106 -8.98 0.86 13.73
N ALA A 107 -10.11 1.05 14.39
CA ALA A 107 -11.36 0.42 14.04
C ALA A 107 -12.14 1.44 13.19
N PRO A 108 -12.31 1.24 11.88
CA PRO A 108 -13.02 2.20 11.04
C PRO A 108 -14.38 2.59 11.62
N GLU A 109 -14.69 3.88 11.57
CA GLU A 109 -15.93 4.46 12.09
C GLU A 109 -17.01 4.39 11.02
N LYS A 110 -18.24 4.06 11.40
CA LYS A 110 -19.37 4.07 10.45
C LYS A 110 -19.81 5.52 10.18
N GLU A 111 -19.87 5.90 8.92
CA GLU A 111 -20.37 7.20 8.45
C GLU A 111 -21.41 6.98 7.35
N GLY A 112 -22.69 7.10 7.68
CA GLY A 112 -23.77 6.70 6.79
C GLY A 112 -23.69 5.19 6.48
N GLU A 113 -23.56 4.85 5.20
CA GLU A 113 -23.36 3.47 4.72
C GLU A 113 -21.88 3.07 4.57
N ASP A 114 -20.96 4.02 4.79
CA ASP A 114 -19.53 3.80 4.62
C ASP A 114 -18.82 3.53 5.96
N PHE A 115 -17.58 3.06 5.86
CA PHE A 115 -16.64 3.01 6.97
C PHE A 115 -15.43 3.90 6.66
N VAL A 116 -15.03 4.74 7.61
CA VAL A 116 -13.99 5.74 7.41
C VAL A 116 -12.94 5.71 8.50
N ILE A 117 -11.74 6.16 8.15
CA ILE A 117 -10.65 6.45 9.09
C ILE A 117 -10.62 7.96 9.27
N SER A 118 -11.16 8.42 10.39
CA SER A 118 -11.36 9.85 10.64
C SER A 118 -10.09 10.54 11.16
N LYS A 119 -10.04 11.86 11.01
CA LYS A 119 -8.96 12.69 11.54
C LYS A 119 -8.82 12.52 13.05
N LYS A 120 -9.94 12.39 13.77
CA LYS A 120 -9.97 12.21 15.23
C LYS A 120 -9.23 10.94 15.65
N GLN A 121 -9.43 9.82 14.94
CA GLN A 121 -8.73 8.57 15.21
C GLN A 121 -7.22 8.72 15.03
N LEU A 122 -6.79 9.35 13.94
CA LEU A 122 -5.37 9.55 13.65
C LEU A 122 -4.72 10.53 14.63
N GLN A 123 -5.42 11.60 15.02
CA GLN A 123 -4.97 12.54 16.04
C GLN A 123 -4.76 11.85 17.40
N PHE A 124 -5.71 11.02 17.82
CA PHE A 124 -5.62 10.27 19.07
C PHE A 124 -4.42 9.30 19.06
N ASN A 125 -4.28 8.52 17.99
CA ASN A 125 -3.21 7.51 17.90
C ASN A 125 -1.80 8.10 17.74
N LEU A 126 -1.66 9.17 16.96
CA LEU A 126 -0.36 9.79 16.71
C LEU A 126 0.05 10.76 17.82
N GLY A 127 -0.91 11.43 18.46
CA GLY A 127 -0.67 12.53 19.38
C GLY A 127 0.33 13.54 18.80
N ASN A 128 1.35 13.88 19.60
CA ASN A 128 2.39 14.84 19.22
C ASN A 128 3.63 14.20 18.57
N LYS A 129 3.62 12.89 18.29
CA LYS A 129 4.77 12.21 17.66
C LYS A 129 5.03 12.80 16.26
N LYS A 130 6.30 13.03 15.95
CA LYS A 130 6.77 13.33 14.59
C LYS A 130 7.33 12.06 13.96
N ARG A 131 6.87 11.73 12.76
CA ARG A 131 7.17 10.50 12.03
C ARG A 131 7.27 10.81 10.55
N ASP A 132 8.09 10.07 9.84
CA ASP A 132 8.24 10.25 8.39
C ASP A 132 7.19 9.42 7.66
N ALA A 133 6.82 8.28 8.24
CA ALA A 133 5.82 7.39 7.68
C ALA A 133 4.76 6.98 8.71
N LEU A 134 3.58 6.67 8.21
CA LEU A 134 2.48 6.12 8.99
C LEU A 134 2.01 4.83 8.34
N VAL A 135 1.87 3.77 9.14
CA VAL A 135 1.21 2.53 8.74
C VAL A 135 -0.12 2.44 9.48
N ILE A 136 -1.22 2.47 8.73
CA ILE A 136 -2.57 2.28 9.24
C ILE A 136 -2.92 0.79 9.16
N ARG A 137 -3.17 0.20 10.33
CA ARG A 137 -3.70 -1.15 10.48
C ARG A 137 -5.18 -1.09 10.84
N THR A 138 -6.06 -1.47 9.93
CA THR A 138 -7.51 -1.45 10.16
C THR A 138 -8.01 -2.73 10.83
N LEU A 139 -8.93 -2.62 11.78
CA LEU A 139 -9.59 -3.74 12.42
C LEU A 139 -10.89 -4.12 11.70
N PRO A 140 -11.20 -5.43 11.58
CA PRO A 140 -10.35 -6.55 11.97
C PRO A 140 -9.18 -6.75 10.98
N ASN A 141 -7.98 -7.12 11.48
CA ASN A 141 -6.82 -7.46 10.62
C ASN A 141 -6.58 -8.98 10.67
N LEU A 142 -7.41 -9.72 9.93
CA LEU A 142 -7.33 -11.18 9.80
C LEU A 142 -6.42 -11.58 8.63
N LYS A 143 -5.93 -12.83 8.66
CA LYS A 143 -5.05 -13.37 7.61
C LYS A 143 -5.69 -13.34 6.20
N ASP A 144 -7.02 -13.37 6.13
CA ASP A 144 -7.77 -13.41 4.88
C ASP A 144 -7.69 -12.10 4.08
N LYS A 145 -7.30 -10.97 4.70
CA LYS A 145 -7.00 -9.72 3.95
C LYS A 145 -5.98 -9.95 2.83
N LYS A 146 -5.03 -10.87 3.03
CA LYS A 146 -3.99 -11.20 2.03
C LYS A 146 -4.53 -11.92 0.79
N ARG A 147 -5.81 -12.28 0.78
CA ARG A 147 -6.48 -13.06 -0.27
C ARG A 147 -7.86 -12.49 -0.61
N ALA A 148 -8.19 -11.32 -0.07
CA ALA A 148 -9.49 -10.70 -0.21
C ALA A 148 -9.72 -10.23 -1.66
N GLN A 149 -10.98 -10.31 -2.08
CA GLN A 149 -11.46 -9.79 -3.36
C GLN A 149 -12.24 -8.51 -3.05
N TYR A 150 -11.59 -7.36 -3.22
CA TYR A 150 -12.09 -6.08 -2.71
C TYR A 150 -13.09 -5.37 -3.64
N SER A 151 -13.16 -5.80 -4.90
CA SER A 151 -14.10 -5.26 -5.88
C SER A 151 -15.55 -5.33 -5.40
N ASN A 152 -16.29 -4.21 -5.42
CA ASN A 152 -17.66 -4.04 -4.94
C ASN A 152 -17.86 -4.26 -3.44
N THR A 153 -16.79 -4.15 -2.64
CA THR A 153 -16.89 -4.29 -1.17
C THR A 153 -16.84 -2.95 -0.44
N ASN A 154 -16.51 -1.86 -1.13
CA ASN A 154 -16.29 -0.53 -0.58
C ASN A 154 -15.43 -0.56 0.70
N PRO A 155 -14.13 -0.90 0.59
CA PRO A 155 -13.25 -1.00 1.74
C PRO A 155 -13.20 0.34 2.52
N PRO A 156 -12.92 0.32 3.83
CA PRO A 156 -12.77 1.54 4.58
C PRO A 156 -11.73 2.49 3.96
N TYR A 157 -11.98 3.79 4.00
CA TYR A 157 -11.10 4.78 3.38
C TYR A 157 -10.76 5.92 4.34
N VAL A 158 -9.77 6.73 3.98
CA VAL A 158 -9.32 7.87 4.79
C VAL A 158 -10.14 9.09 4.43
N THR A 159 -10.65 9.83 5.41
CA THR A 159 -11.37 11.08 5.10
C THR A 159 -10.41 12.15 4.59
N GLU A 160 -10.88 13.08 3.76
CA GLU A 160 -10.07 14.19 3.23
C GLU A 160 -9.38 14.99 4.37
N GLU A 161 -10.12 15.29 5.43
CA GLU A 161 -9.59 16.00 6.59
C GLU A 161 -8.49 15.22 7.34
N ALA A 162 -8.55 13.88 7.32
CA ALA A 162 -7.55 13.01 7.92
C ALA A 162 -6.28 13.01 7.07
N ALA A 163 -6.41 12.88 5.75
CA ALA A 163 -5.29 12.97 4.81
C ALA A 163 -4.59 14.34 4.89
N LEU A 164 -5.37 15.43 4.92
CA LEU A 164 -4.84 16.79 5.08
C LEU A 164 -4.13 16.98 6.42
N TYR A 165 -4.66 16.38 7.50
CA TYR A 165 -3.98 16.38 8.80
C TYR A 165 -2.62 15.69 8.74
N LEU A 166 -2.51 14.54 8.06
CA LEU A 166 -1.24 13.83 7.89
C LEU A 166 -0.24 14.64 7.05
N ASN A 167 -0.70 15.27 5.97
CA ASN A 167 0.11 16.20 5.18
C ASN A 167 0.66 17.35 6.06
N LYS A 168 -0.21 18.03 6.82
CA LYS A 168 0.18 19.11 7.75
C LYS A 168 1.14 18.65 8.86
N LYS A 169 1.09 17.37 9.23
CA LYS A 169 1.99 16.77 10.22
C LYS A 169 3.37 16.44 9.65
N GLY A 170 3.53 16.52 8.33
CA GLY A 170 4.77 16.19 7.63
C GLY A 170 4.97 14.68 7.44
N ILE A 171 3.90 13.89 7.41
CA ILE A 171 4.00 12.48 7.00
C ILE A 171 4.33 12.45 5.51
N MET A 172 5.46 11.82 5.17
CA MET A 172 5.96 11.71 3.80
C MET A 172 5.50 10.43 3.11
N HIS A 173 5.18 9.38 3.88
CA HIS A 173 4.73 8.10 3.34
C HIS A 173 3.57 7.55 4.16
N LEU A 174 2.42 7.35 3.51
CA LEU A 174 1.23 6.75 4.11
C LEU A 174 1.05 5.34 3.58
N LEU A 175 1.01 4.36 4.47
CA LEU A 175 0.67 2.98 4.18
C LEU A 175 -0.65 2.64 4.85
N ILE A 176 -1.50 1.89 4.16
CA ILE A 176 -2.77 1.37 4.67
C ILE A 176 -2.90 -0.10 4.27
N ASP A 177 -3.52 -0.92 5.13
CA ASP A 177 -3.75 -2.35 4.87
C ASP A 177 -5.01 -2.63 4.04
N LEU A 178 -5.35 -1.69 3.14
CA LEU A 178 -6.51 -1.70 2.25
C LEU A 178 -6.09 -1.24 0.84
N PRO A 179 -6.87 -1.52 -0.22
CA PRO A 179 -6.46 -1.25 -1.60
C PRO A 179 -6.31 0.22 -1.99
N SER A 180 -6.97 1.12 -1.27
CA SER A 180 -6.98 2.57 -1.55
C SER A 180 -7.11 3.38 -0.27
N VAL A 181 -6.66 4.63 -0.31
CA VAL A 181 -6.97 5.64 0.71
C VAL A 181 -8.28 6.37 0.45
N ASP A 182 -8.86 6.22 -0.75
CA ASP A 182 -10.13 6.83 -1.16
C ASP A 182 -11.23 5.77 -1.30
N ARG A 183 -12.48 6.26 -1.29
CA ARG A 183 -13.68 5.45 -1.55
C ARG A 183 -13.56 4.75 -2.90
N GLU A 184 -14.01 3.49 -2.96
CA GLU A 184 -13.90 2.65 -4.17
C GLU A 184 -14.57 3.28 -5.40
N TYR A 185 -15.80 3.77 -5.21
CA TYR A 185 -16.54 4.52 -6.23
C TYR A 185 -16.75 5.96 -5.75
N ASP A 186 -15.88 6.86 -6.18
CA ASP A 186 -15.87 8.28 -5.79
C ASP A 186 -16.07 9.24 -6.97
N ASN A 187 -16.39 8.72 -8.16
CA ASN A 187 -16.49 9.46 -9.42
C ASN A 187 -15.18 10.17 -9.83
N GLY A 188 -14.02 9.65 -9.43
CA GLY A 188 -12.71 10.21 -9.75
C GLY A 188 -12.33 11.41 -8.88
N ALA A 189 -12.96 11.55 -7.71
CA ALA A 189 -12.71 12.67 -6.81
C ALA A 189 -11.30 12.63 -6.19
N LEU A 190 -10.86 11.46 -5.75
CA LEU A 190 -9.54 11.16 -5.16
C LEU A 190 -9.15 12.17 -4.06
N LEU A 191 -10.10 12.45 -3.14
CA LEU A 191 -9.95 13.52 -2.16
C LEU A 191 -8.82 13.24 -1.18
N ALA A 192 -8.69 12.01 -0.68
CA ALA A 192 -7.63 11.63 0.25
C ALA A 192 -6.26 11.67 -0.44
N HIS A 193 -6.12 11.15 -1.66
CA HIS A 193 -4.88 11.26 -2.44
C HIS A 193 -4.48 12.72 -2.65
N LYS A 194 -5.41 13.55 -3.12
CA LYS A 194 -5.19 14.97 -3.39
C LYS A 194 -4.80 15.73 -2.13
N ALA A 195 -5.52 15.54 -1.03
CA ALA A 195 -5.23 16.15 0.25
C ALA A 195 -3.87 15.71 0.83
N PHE A 196 -3.51 14.43 0.69
CA PHE A 196 -2.22 13.92 1.17
C PHE A 196 -1.04 14.54 0.42
N TRP A 197 -1.16 14.72 -0.91
CA TRP A 197 -0.15 15.42 -1.71
C TRP A 197 -0.27 16.95 -1.68
N GLY A 198 -1.28 17.51 -1.00
CA GLY A 198 -1.47 18.95 -0.90
C GLY A 198 -1.87 19.61 -2.22
N VAL A 199 -2.55 18.88 -3.11
CA VAL A 199 -3.06 19.40 -4.37
C VAL A 199 -4.58 19.45 -4.35
N GLY A 200 -5.19 20.43 -5.01
CA GLY A 200 -6.65 20.52 -5.15
C GLY A 200 -7.44 20.86 -3.88
N ALA A 201 -6.85 20.76 -2.68
CA ALA A 201 -7.40 21.33 -1.46
C ALA A 201 -7.32 22.86 -1.54
N LYS A 202 -8.48 23.53 -1.58
CA LYS A 202 -8.59 25.00 -1.47
C LYS A 202 -8.57 25.44 -0.01
#